data_AF-A0A178VZ35-F1
#
_entry.id   AF-A0A178VZ35-F1
#
_cell.length_a   1.000
_cell.length_b   1.000
_cell.length_c   1.000
_cell.angle_alpha   90.00
_cell.angle_beta   90.00
_cell.angle_gamma   90.00
#
_symmetry.space_group_name_H-M   'P 1'
#
loop_
_entity.id
_entity.type
_entity.pdbx_description
1 polymer ?
#
loop_
_entity_poly.entity_id
_entity_poly.type
_entity_poly.pdbx_seq_one_letter_code
_entity_poly.pdbx_strand_id
1 'polypeptide(L)'
;MPLLEALPVQERLSSHLPEGHSRAEDILELLQSPPFRQQVDAFTYVLRTGQIDLTQFGIDPSKYKFTVDSFLEALEDSVSTQSRDAMDES
;
A
#
# COMPACT_ATOMS: atom_id res chain seq x y z
N MET A 1 -4.62 -13.32 -12.73
CA MET A 1 -3.59 -13.16 -11.67
C MET A 1 -4.33 -13.44 -10.37
N PRO A 2 -4.11 -14.57 -9.68
CA PRO A 2 -5.11 -15.12 -8.76
C PRO A 2 -5.46 -14.18 -7.61
N LEU A 3 -4.54 -13.32 -7.15
CA LEU A 3 -4.80 -12.38 -6.05
C LEU A 3 -5.69 -11.20 -6.44
N LEU A 4 -5.60 -10.70 -7.68
CA LEU A 4 -6.47 -9.62 -8.19
C LEU A 4 -7.93 -10.09 -8.37
N GLU A 5 -8.12 -11.39 -8.54
CA GLU A 5 -9.43 -12.03 -8.71
C GLU A 5 -9.98 -12.60 -7.39
N ALA A 6 -9.12 -12.94 -6.42
CA ALA A 6 -9.51 -13.56 -5.16
C ALA A 6 -9.74 -12.58 -4.01
N LEU A 7 -9.25 -11.35 -4.11
CA LEU A 7 -9.39 -10.32 -3.08
C LEU A 7 -10.22 -9.13 -3.61
N PRO A 8 -10.89 -8.36 -2.74
CA PRO A 8 -11.62 -7.14 -3.12
C PRO A 8 -10.67 -5.98 -3.45
N VAL A 9 -9.65 -6.26 -4.28
CA VAL A 9 -8.58 -5.33 -4.66
C VAL A 9 -9.15 -4.13 -5.40
N GLN A 10 -10.10 -4.36 -6.32
CA GLN A 10 -10.73 -3.28 -7.08
C GLN A 10 -11.50 -2.32 -6.17
N GLU A 11 -12.27 -2.83 -5.22
CA GLU A 11 -13.05 -2.02 -4.30
C GLU A 11 -12.13 -1.15 -3.44
N ARG A 12 -11.05 -1.74 -2.91
CA ARG A 12 -10.07 -1.05 -2.06
C ARG A 12 -9.16 -0.08 -2.81
N LEU A 13 -8.84 -0.33 -4.07
CA LEU A 13 -7.96 0.52 -4.87
C LEU A 13 -8.72 1.57 -5.69
N SER A 14 -10.04 1.45 -5.85
CA SER A 14 -10.87 2.31 -6.69
C SER A 14 -10.66 3.82 -6.45
N SER A 15 -10.50 4.24 -5.19
CA SER A 15 -10.25 5.63 -4.80
C SER A 15 -8.83 6.14 -5.05
N HIS A 16 -7.89 5.24 -5.35
CA HIS A 16 -6.47 5.52 -5.55
C HIS A 16 -6.01 5.29 -6.99
N LEU A 17 -6.86 4.70 -7.83
CA LEU A 17 -6.57 4.44 -9.22
C LEU A 17 -6.82 5.69 -10.07
N PRO A 18 -5.99 5.94 -11.09
CA PRO A 18 -6.24 7.00 -12.06
C PRO A 18 -7.56 6.75 -12.80
N GLU A 19 -8.19 7.84 -13.25
CA GLU A 19 -9.45 7.79 -13.99
C GLU A 19 -9.37 6.78 -15.16
N GLY A 20 -10.40 5.93 -15.29
CA GLY A 20 -10.48 4.91 -16.33
C GLY A 20 -9.83 3.57 -15.98
N HIS A 21 -9.09 3.44 -14.88
CA HIS A 21 -8.46 2.17 -14.49
C HIS A 21 -9.24 1.47 -13.38
N SER A 22 -10.45 0.97 -13.70
CA SER A 22 -11.32 0.33 -12.70
C SER A 22 -11.49 -1.17 -12.91
N ARG A 23 -11.10 -1.71 -14.08
CA ARG A 23 -11.19 -3.15 -14.37
C ARG A 23 -9.87 -3.84 -14.05
N ALA A 24 -9.95 -5.15 -13.80
CA ALA A 24 -8.77 -5.97 -13.51
C ALA A 24 -7.68 -5.87 -14.60
N GLU A 25 -8.10 -5.82 -15.87
CA GLU A 25 -7.24 -5.65 -17.03
C GLU A 25 -6.50 -4.30 -17.02
N ASP A 26 -7.21 -3.21 -16.74
CA ASP A 26 -6.61 -1.87 -16.66
C ASP A 26 -5.60 -1.77 -15.50
N ILE A 27 -5.91 -2.38 -14.36
CA ILE A 27 -4.98 -2.43 -13.21
C ILE A 27 -3.72 -3.20 -13.59
N LEU A 28 -3.82 -4.30 -14.34
CA LEU A 28 -2.67 -5.06 -14.81
C LEU A 28 -1.80 -4.23 -15.77
N GLU A 29 -2.42 -3.50 -16.70
CA GLU A 29 -1.69 -2.59 -17.58
C GLU A 29 -0.99 -1.48 -16.78
N LEU A 30 -1.66 -0.90 -15.79
CA LEU A 30 -1.10 0.11 -14.91
C LEU A 30 0.12 -0.42 -14.15
N LEU A 31 0.03 -1.62 -13.55
CA LEU A 31 1.13 -2.28 -12.84
C LEU A 31 2.34 -2.55 -13.75
N GLN A 32 2.12 -2.70 -15.05
CA GLN A 32 3.16 -2.90 -16.05
C GLN A 32 3.68 -1.59 -16.65
N SER A 33 2.97 -0.48 -16.44
CA SER A 33 3.29 0.81 -17.05
C SER A 33 4.65 1.36 -16.54
N PRO A 34 5.45 1.99 -17.43
CA PRO A 34 6.70 2.62 -17.03
C PRO A 34 6.55 3.68 -15.91
N PRO A 35 5.54 4.57 -15.93
CA PRO A 35 5.35 5.56 -14.87
C PRO A 35 5.11 4.92 -13.50
N PHE A 36 4.27 3.89 -13.43
CA PHE A 36 4.00 3.20 -12.17
C PHE A 36 5.26 2.55 -11.61
N ARG A 37 6.04 1.85 -12.45
CA ARG A 37 7.30 1.24 -12.04
C ARG A 37 8.30 2.27 -11.50
N GLN A 38 8.43 3.42 -12.16
CA GLN A 38 9.29 4.50 -11.69
C GLN A 38 8.86 5.04 -10.32
N GLN A 39 7.56 5.16 -10.08
CA GLN A 39 7.03 5.58 -8.77
C GLN A 39 7.33 4.53 -7.70
N VAL A 40 7.16 3.24 -8.00
CA VAL A 40 7.49 2.14 -7.08
C VAL A 40 8.99 2.11 -6.77
N ASP A 41 9.85 2.32 -7.78
CA ASP A 41 11.30 2.35 -7.60
C ASP A 41 11.74 3.54 -6.73
N ALA A 42 11.18 4.73 -6.99
CA ALA A 42 11.44 5.92 -6.19
C ALA A 42 10.99 5.73 -4.73
N PHE A 43 9.79 5.16 -4.53
CA PHE A 43 9.28 4.81 -3.21
C PHE A 43 10.20 3.80 -2.49
N THR A 44 10.60 2.74 -3.18
CA THR A 44 11.54 1.72 -2.66
C THR A 44 12.88 2.34 -2.26
N TYR A 45 13.38 3.30 -3.03
CA TYR A 45 14.60 4.02 -2.71
C TYR A 45 14.47 4.86 -1.43
N VAL A 46 13.37 5.61 -1.28
CA VAL A 46 13.08 6.40 -0.08
C VAL A 46 12.93 5.51 1.16
N LEU A 47 12.27 4.36 1.00
CA LEU A 47 12.18 3.33 2.05
C LEU A 47 13.57 2.84 2.47
N ARG A 48 14.41 2.45 1.51
CA ARG A 48 15.77 1.92 1.79
C ARG A 48 16.69 2.93 2.43
N THR A 49 16.50 4.21 2.13
CA THR A 49 17.31 5.29 2.69
C THR A 49 16.80 5.77 4.05
N GLY A 50 15.66 5.26 4.54
CA GLY A 50 15.06 5.67 5.81
C GLY A 50 14.54 7.11 5.79
N GLN A 51 14.36 7.70 4.61
CA GLN A 51 13.87 9.08 4.43
C GLN A 51 12.34 9.16 4.39
N ILE A 52 11.65 8.05 4.68
CA ILE A 52 10.20 8.01 4.67
C ILE A 52 9.63 8.59 5.96
N ASP A 53 8.63 9.45 5.81
CA ASP A 53 7.80 9.90 6.92
C ASP A 53 6.64 8.91 7.12
N LEU A 54 6.75 8.09 8.16
CA LEU A 54 5.76 7.08 8.52
C LEU A 54 4.40 7.68 8.86
N THR A 55 4.36 8.92 9.34
CA THR A 55 3.10 9.57 9.75
C THR A 55 2.15 9.79 8.57
N GLN A 56 2.69 9.95 7.36
CA GLN A 56 1.89 10.09 6.13
C GLN A 56 1.13 8.81 5.77
N PHE A 57 1.56 7.67 6.31
CA PHE A 57 0.91 6.37 6.15
C PHE A 57 0.03 6.01 7.35
N GLY A 58 -0.19 6.95 8.28
CA GLY A 58 -0.94 6.69 9.52
C GLY A 58 -0.19 5.81 10.52
N ILE A 59 1.13 5.66 10.36
CA ILE A 59 1.98 4.86 11.22
C ILE A 59 2.64 5.76 12.27
N ASP A 60 2.55 5.38 13.54
CA ASP A 60 3.21 6.10 14.64
C ASP A 60 4.72 5.81 14.66
N PRO A 61 5.58 6.81 14.34
CA PRO A 61 7.03 6.63 14.32
C PRO A 61 7.63 6.42 15.71
N SER A 62 6.86 6.63 16.79
CA SER A 62 7.32 6.37 18.16
C SER A 62 7.43 4.87 18.47
N LYS A 63 6.70 4.03 17.71
CA LYS A 63 6.65 2.58 17.90
C LYS A 63 7.66 1.81 17.05
N TYR A 64 8.12 2.40 15.95
CA TYR A 64 8.94 1.72 14.94
C TYR A 64 10.21 2.52 14.63
N LYS A 65 11.32 1.84 14.34
CA LYS A 65 12.57 2.52 13.96
C LYS A 65 12.47 3.01 12.51
N PHE A 66 13.32 3.96 12.11
CA PHE A 66 13.42 4.43 10.72
C PHE A 66 14.21 3.45 9.83
N THR A 67 13.88 2.17 9.87
CA THR A 67 14.46 1.12 9.02
C THR A 67 13.40 0.52 8.09
N VAL A 68 13.84 -0.11 7.00
CA VAL A 68 12.94 -0.80 6.07
C VAL A 68 12.14 -1.89 6.77
N ASP A 69 12.79 -2.68 7.62
CA ASP A 69 12.12 -3.77 8.36
C ASP A 69 11.04 -3.21 9.29
N SER A 70 11.33 -2.11 9.98
CA SER A 70 10.36 -1.44 10.84
C SER A 70 9.20 -0.80 10.08
N PHE A 71 9.41 -0.34 8.83
CA PHE A 71 8.30 0.08 7.96
C PHE A 71 7.41 -1.09 7.57
N LEU A 72 7.99 -2.24 7.20
CA LEU A 72 7.21 -3.42 6.82
C LEU A 72 6.42 -3.98 8.00
N GLU A 73 7.03 -4.02 9.18
CA GLU A 73 6.39 -4.40 10.45
C GLU A 73 5.22 -3.44 10.78
N ALA A 74 5.46 -2.14 10.66
CA ALA A 74 4.43 -1.13 10.90
C ALA A 74 3.26 -1.18 9.90
N LEU A 75 3.56 -1.50 8.64
CA LEU A 75 2.55 -1.67 7.60
C LEU A 75 1.67 -2.90 7.88
N GLU A 76 2.28 -4.02 8.29
CA GLU A 76 1.56 -5.23 8.68
C GLU A 76 0.66 -4.99 9.90
N ASP A 77 1.16 -4.27 10.91
CA ASP A 77 0.39 -3.88 12.09
C ASP A 77 -0.76 -2.92 11.75
N SER A 78 -0.55 -1.98 10.83
CA SER A 78 -1.58 -1.04 10.37
C SER A 78 -2.75 -1.74 9.66
N VAL A 79 -2.45 -2.73 8.81
CA VAL A 79 -3.49 -3.53 8.12
C VAL A 79 -4.22 -4.44 9.11
N SER A 80 -3.50 -5.01 10.06
CA SER A 80 -4.06 -5.88 11.10
C SER A 80 -4.97 -5.14 12.08
N THR A 81 -4.64 -3.89 12.43
CA THR A 81 -5.47 -3.02 13.27
C THR A 81 -6.74 -2.57 12.54
N GLN A 82 -6.62 -2.14 11.28
CA GLN A 82 -7.79 -1.83 10.43
C GLN A 82 -8.81 -2.98 10.33
N SER A 83 -8.31 -4.22 10.33
CA SER A 83 -9.15 -5.42 10.29
C SER A 83 -9.82 -5.74 11.63
N ARG A 84 -9.22 -5.31 12.76
CA ARG A 84 -9.78 -5.49 14.12
C ARG A 84 -10.80 -4.42 14.47
N ASP A 85 -10.55 -3.16 14.08
CA ASP A 85 -11.51 -2.08 14.28
C ASP A 85 -12.81 -2.32 13.50
N ALA A 86 -12.72 -2.94 12.31
CA ALA A 86 -13.89 -3.35 11.53
C ALA A 86 -14.75 -4.46 12.17
N MET A 87 -14.25 -5.17 13.20
CA MET A 87 -15.00 -6.22 13.93
C MET A 87 -15.55 -5.74 15.28
N ASP A 88 -15.06 -4.63 15.82
CA ASP A 88 -15.53 -4.05 17.09
C ASP A 88 -16.69 -3.05 16.90
N GLU A 89 -16.95 -2.64 15.64
CA GLU A 89 -18.10 -1.80 15.24
C GLU A 89 -19.25 -2.64 14.62
N SER A 90 -19.58 -3.79 15.21
CA SER A 90 -20.71 -4.66 14.80
C SER A 90 -21.54 -5.18 15.96
#